data_AF-A0A950A0U1-F1
#
_entry.id   AF-A0A950A0U1-F1
#
_cell.length_a   1.000
_cell.length_b   1.000
_cell.length_c   1.000
_cell.angle_alpha   90.00
_cell.angle_beta   90.00
_cell.angle_gamma   90.00
#
_symmetry.space_group_name_H-M   'P 1'
#
loop_
_entity.id
_entity.type
_entity.pdbx_description
1 polymer ?
#
loop_
_entity_poly.entity_id
_entity_poly.type
_entity_poly.pdbx_seq_one_letter_code
_entity_poly.pdbx_strand_id
1 'polypeptide(L)'
;MDFDASRLRRGEWLAGASAVLLAIFLVGGKWYGDAGRAGGSETGWQALTDLRWLLLVTIVAAAGLVFTQTTRRAPALPVTMSLVAMLLGIVVVVALIVRVLIDPPAHEQAGAYLGLLSAIGIALGGYFSLRQEGIARQDAPASIPIVRPGARSES
;
A
#
# COMPACT_ATOMS: atom_id res chain seq x y z
N MET A 1 -15.22 7.89 17.54
CA MET A 1 -14.50 6.73 16.99
C MET A 1 -13.09 6.81 17.53
N ASP A 2 -12.63 5.81 18.26
CA ASP A 2 -11.28 5.80 18.82
C ASP A 2 -10.31 5.28 17.76
N PHE A 3 -9.39 6.14 17.32
CA PHE A 3 -8.34 5.76 16.37
C PHE A 3 -7.12 5.28 17.15
N ASP A 4 -6.77 4.00 17.01
CA ASP A 4 -5.61 3.42 17.68
C ASP A 4 -4.52 3.07 16.66
N ALA A 5 -3.66 4.06 16.37
CA ALA A 5 -2.57 3.94 15.40
C ALA A 5 -1.45 2.98 15.86
N SER A 6 -1.41 2.61 17.15
CA SER A 6 -0.43 1.66 17.70
C SER A 6 -0.63 0.23 17.18
N ARG A 7 -1.82 -0.05 16.62
CA ARG A 7 -2.20 -1.35 16.07
C ARG A 7 -1.70 -1.60 14.65
N LEU A 8 -1.25 -0.56 13.96
CA LEU A 8 -0.76 -0.68 12.59
C LEU A 8 0.57 -1.45 12.58
N ARG A 9 0.59 -2.54 11.83
CA ARG A 9 1.78 -3.31 11.51
C ARG A 9 2.70 -2.48 10.62
N ARG A 10 3.98 -2.85 10.59
CA ARG A 10 4.99 -2.10 9.81
C ARG A 10 4.65 -2.04 8.31
N GLY A 11 4.06 -3.12 7.79
CA GLY A 11 3.63 -3.17 6.39
C GLY A 11 2.50 -2.19 6.06
N GLU A 12 1.53 -2.01 6.97
CA GLU A 12 0.45 -1.05 6.78
C GLU A 12 0.91 0.39 6.89
N TRP A 13 1.82 0.68 7.83
CA TRP A 13 2.44 2.00 7.93
C TRP A 13 3.16 2.38 6.64
N LEU A 14 3.91 1.43 6.06
CA LEU A 14 4.58 1.64 4.78
C LEU A 14 3.59 1.85 3.63
N ALA A 15 2.56 1.00 3.54
CA ALA A 15 1.53 1.12 2.50
C ALA A 15 0.77 2.45 2.59
N GLY A 16 0.35 2.85 3.79
CA GLY A 16 -0.36 4.09 4.06
C GLY A 16 0.50 5.32 3.77
N ALA A 17 1.73 5.37 4.28
CA ALA A 17 2.65 6.48 4.04
C ALA A 17 2.95 6.64 2.55
N SER A 18 3.16 5.52 1.85
CA SER A 18 3.41 5.51 0.41
C SER A 18 2.19 5.96 -0.40
N ALA A 19 0.97 5.61 0.03
CA ALA A 19 -0.26 6.08 -0.61
C ALA A 19 -0.46 7.59 -0.45
N VAL A 20 -0.15 8.14 0.73
CA VAL A 20 -0.18 9.59 0.97
C VAL A 20 0.86 10.29 0.11
N LEU A 21 2.09 9.79 0.05
CA LEU A 21 3.14 10.33 -0.80
C LEU A 21 2.75 10.29 -2.28
N LEU A 22 2.21 9.15 -2.75
CA LEU A 22 1.74 9.01 -4.13
C LEU A 22 0.65 10.04 -4.44
N ALA A 23 -0.30 10.28 -3.54
CA ALA A 23 -1.34 11.29 -3.71
C ALA A 23 -0.76 12.71 -3.79
N ILE A 24 0.18 13.04 -2.91
CA ILE A 24 0.87 14.35 -2.91
C ILE A 24 1.61 14.56 -4.23
N PHE A 25 2.39 13.57 -4.68
CA PHE A 25 3.13 13.68 -5.93
C PHE A 25 2.21 13.68 -7.15
N LEU A 26 1.09 12.96 -7.13
CA LEU A 26 0.13 12.94 -8.23
C LEU A 26 -0.48 14.32 -8.48
N VAL A 27 -0.86 15.03 -7.41
CA VAL A 27 -1.57 16.32 -7.52
C VAL A 27 -0.61 17.51 -7.55
N GLY A 28 0.47 17.48 -6.76
CA GLY A 28 1.38 18.61 -6.59
C GLY A 28 2.79 18.42 -7.17
N GLY A 29 3.16 17.20 -7.53
CA GLY A 29 4.45 16.91 -8.15
C GLY A 29 4.48 17.37 -9.60
N LYS A 30 5.61 17.94 -10.04
CA LYS A 30 5.86 18.23 -11.46
C LYS A 30 6.44 16.97 -12.11
N TRP A 31 5.69 16.37 -13.04
CA TRP A 31 6.07 15.10 -13.65
C TRP A 31 6.73 15.32 -15.01
N TYR A 32 6.18 16.23 -15.82
CA TYR A 32 6.65 16.51 -17.16
C TYR A 32 6.62 18.01 -17.47
N GLY A 33 7.50 18.45 -18.37
CA GLY A 33 7.50 19.82 -18.89
C GLY A 33 6.54 19.98 -20.07
N ASP A 34 5.76 21.06 -20.07
CA ASP A 34 4.94 21.47 -21.21
C ASP A 34 5.84 22.21 -22.21
N ALA A 35 6.17 21.57 -23.34
CA ALA A 35 6.98 22.17 -24.39
C ALA A 35 6.27 23.34 -25.10
N GLY A 36 4.94 23.44 -25.01
CA GLY A 36 4.13 24.48 -25.66
C GLY A 36 3.94 25.74 -24.82
N ARG A 37 4.25 25.70 -23.53
CA ARG A 37 4.23 26.87 -22.62
C ARG A 37 5.63 27.07 -22.05
N ALA A 38 6.28 28.19 -22.36
CA ALA A 38 7.60 28.51 -21.81
C ALA A 38 7.60 28.41 -20.27
N GLY A 39 8.17 27.33 -19.74
CA GLY A 39 8.27 27.04 -18.30
C GLY A 39 7.06 26.33 -17.67
N GLY A 40 6.09 25.86 -18.45
CA GLY A 40 4.95 25.08 -17.93
C GLY A 40 5.39 23.70 -17.44
N SER A 41 4.86 23.26 -16.30
CA SER A 41 5.05 21.88 -15.80
C SER A 41 3.70 21.25 -15.56
N GLU A 42 3.50 20.05 -16.10
CA GLU A 42 2.29 19.27 -15.87
C GLU A 42 2.45 18.41 -14.62
N THR A 43 1.38 18.36 -13.83
CA THR A 43 1.31 17.46 -12.69
C THR A 43 0.95 16.04 -13.15
N GLY A 44 1.23 15.04 -12.31
CA GLY A 44 0.88 13.65 -12.63
C GLY A 44 -0.60 13.49 -12.96
N TRP A 45 -1.48 14.23 -12.29
CA TRP A 45 -2.92 14.26 -12.55
C TRP A 45 -3.28 14.70 -13.98
N GLN A 46 -2.56 15.68 -14.52
CA GLN A 46 -2.80 16.20 -15.86
C GLN A 46 -2.16 15.31 -16.91
N ALA A 47 -0.94 14.83 -16.65
CA ALA A 47 -0.16 14.06 -17.59
C ALA A 47 -0.60 12.60 -17.76
N LEU A 48 -1.22 12.01 -16.73
CA LEU A 48 -1.64 10.60 -16.70
C LEU A 48 -3.14 10.48 -16.91
N THR A 49 -3.65 10.95 -18.04
CA THR A 49 -5.10 11.02 -18.26
C THR A 49 -5.82 9.68 -18.18
N ASP A 50 -5.17 8.60 -18.64
CA ASP A 50 -5.71 7.25 -18.61
C ASP A 50 -5.38 6.54 -17.29
N LEU A 51 -4.18 6.76 -16.76
CA LEU A 51 -3.68 6.10 -15.53
C LEU A 51 -4.20 6.74 -14.24
N ARG A 52 -4.66 7.99 -14.25
CA ARG A 52 -5.07 8.72 -13.02
C ARG A 52 -6.16 8.02 -12.23
N TRP A 53 -7.10 7.34 -12.90
CA TRP A 53 -8.16 6.60 -12.24
C TRP A 53 -7.62 5.34 -11.56
N LEU A 54 -6.70 4.62 -12.22
CA LEU A 54 -6.01 3.46 -11.63
C LEU A 54 -5.18 3.87 -10.40
N LEU A 55 -4.47 4.99 -10.49
CA LEU A 55 -3.70 5.57 -9.38
C LEU A 55 -4.61 5.94 -8.20
N LEU A 56 -5.73 6.61 -8.47
CA LEU A 56 -6.72 6.95 -7.42
C LEU A 56 -7.30 5.71 -6.75
N VAL A 57 -7.72 4.70 -7.52
CA VAL A 57 -8.27 3.46 -6.97
C VAL A 57 -7.24 2.79 -6.06
N THR A 58 -5.97 2.76 -6.45
CA THR A 58 -4.89 2.20 -5.64
C THR A 58 -4.66 3.00 -4.36
N ILE A 59 -4.65 4.33 -4.42
CA ILE A 59 -4.53 5.20 -3.24
C ILE A 59 -5.69 4.95 -2.28
N VAL A 60 -6.92 4.90 -2.80
CA VAL A 60 -8.13 4.66 -1.99
C VAL A 60 -8.11 3.25 -1.38
N ALA A 61 -7.67 2.24 -2.12
CA ALA A 61 -7.55 0.88 -1.61
C ALA A 61 -6.52 0.79 -0.47
N ALA A 62 -5.35 1.41 -0.64
CA ALA A 62 -4.31 1.47 0.39
C ALA A 62 -4.78 2.27 1.63
N ALA A 63 -5.47 3.39 1.43
CA ALA A 63 -6.05 4.17 2.53
C ALA A 63 -7.18 3.41 3.25
N GLY A 64 -8.04 2.70 2.51
CA GLY A 64 -9.10 1.86 3.04
C GLY A 64 -8.56 0.72 3.90
N LEU A 65 -7.43 0.13 3.51
CA LEU A 65 -6.73 -0.86 4.32
C LEU A 65 -6.30 -0.26 5.67
N VAL A 66 -5.66 0.90 5.70
CA VAL A 66 -5.26 1.59 6.94
C VAL A 66 -6.47 1.99 7.80
N PHE A 67 -7.54 2.47 7.18
CA PHE A 67 -8.77 2.86 7.87
C PHE A 67 -9.47 1.65 8.54
N THR A 68 -9.56 0.53 7.82
CA THR A 68 -10.19 -0.68 8.37
C THR A 68 -9.37 -1.29 9.51
N GLN A 69 -8.04 -1.24 9.41
CA GLN A 69 -7.10 -1.66 10.47
C GLN A 69 -7.25 -0.84 11.75
N THR A 70 -7.38 0.48 11.61
CA THR A 70 -7.50 1.39 12.76
C THR A 70 -8.88 1.35 13.42
N THR A 71 -9.92 0.91 12.70
CA THR A 71 -11.32 0.94 13.20
C THR A 71 -11.82 -0.39 13.75
N ARG A 72 -11.36 -1.54 13.24
CA ARG A 72 -11.90 -2.86 13.66
C ARG A 72 -11.09 -3.48 14.80
N ARG A 73 -11.79 -3.92 15.86
CA ARG A 73 -11.21 -4.60 17.04
C ARG A 73 -10.81 -6.07 16.81
N ALA A 74 -11.10 -6.66 15.65
CA ALA A 74 -10.87 -8.08 15.40
C ALA A 74 -9.52 -8.33 14.67
N PRO A 75 -8.64 -9.21 15.19
CA PRO A 75 -7.35 -9.59 14.57
C PRO A 75 -7.47 -10.28 13.20
N ALA A 76 -8.68 -10.62 12.77
CA ALA A 76 -8.98 -11.24 11.49
C ALA A 76 -9.31 -10.16 10.45
N LEU A 77 -8.32 -9.39 10.05
CA LEU A 77 -8.46 -8.65 8.80
C LEU A 77 -8.38 -9.64 7.64
N PRO A 78 -9.27 -9.52 6.64
CA PRO A 78 -9.25 -10.42 5.52
C PRO A 78 -7.95 -10.15 4.75
N VAL A 79 -7.08 -11.16 4.73
CA VAL A 79 -5.93 -11.32 3.82
C VAL A 79 -6.23 -10.78 2.41
N THR A 80 -7.50 -10.90 1.99
CA THR A 80 -8.07 -10.33 0.77
C THR A 80 -7.81 -8.83 0.58
N MET A 81 -7.91 -7.97 1.60
CA MET A 81 -7.63 -6.53 1.45
C MET A 81 -6.15 -6.24 1.23
N SER A 82 -5.28 -6.92 1.97
CA SER A 82 -3.82 -6.83 1.81
C SER A 82 -3.39 -7.33 0.43
N LEU A 83 -4.00 -8.43 -0.04
CA LEU A 83 -3.84 -8.95 -1.40
C LEU A 83 -4.30 -7.94 -2.46
N VAL A 84 -5.49 -7.35 -2.31
CA VAL A 84 -6.01 -6.37 -3.27
C VAL A 84 -5.10 -5.14 -3.35
N ALA A 85 -4.66 -4.60 -2.21
CA ALA A 85 -3.75 -3.46 -2.17
C ALA A 85 -2.39 -3.79 -2.81
N MET A 86 -1.85 -4.99 -2.55
CA MET A 86 -0.61 -5.46 -3.17
C MET A 86 -0.74 -5.61 -4.69
N LEU A 87 -1.79 -6.28 -5.16
CA LEU A 87 -2.02 -6.51 -6.59
C LEU A 87 -2.24 -5.19 -7.34
N LEU A 88 -3.06 -4.29 -6.79
CA LEU A 88 -3.25 -2.95 -7.35
C LEU A 88 -1.93 -2.17 -7.38
N GLY A 89 -1.15 -2.23 -6.30
CA GLY A 89 0.19 -1.63 -6.24
C GLY A 89 1.10 -2.16 -7.34
N ILE A 90 1.15 -3.47 -7.55
CA ILE A 90 1.96 -4.10 -8.62
C ILE A 90 1.50 -3.62 -9.99
N VAL A 91 0.20 -3.59 -10.25
CA VAL A 91 -0.35 -3.12 -11.54
C VAL A 91 0.03 -1.66 -11.78
N VAL A 92 -0.08 -0.79 -10.77
CA VAL A 92 0.36 0.62 -10.86
C VAL A 92 1.87 0.71 -11.12
N VAL A 93 2.69 -0.07 -10.42
CA VAL A 93 4.15 -0.08 -10.63
C VAL A 93 4.48 -0.45 -12.08
N VAL A 94 3.88 -1.52 -12.60
CA VAL A 94 4.09 -1.94 -13.99
C VAL A 94 3.64 -0.85 -14.96
N ALA A 95 2.44 -0.29 -14.76
CA ALA A 95 1.91 0.78 -15.60
C ALA A 95 2.81 2.04 -15.58
N LEU A 96 3.34 2.42 -14.42
CA LEU A 96 4.27 3.53 -14.29
C LEU A 96 5.64 3.22 -14.88
N ILE A 97 6.15 1.98 -14.81
CA ILE A 97 7.39 1.59 -15.50
C ILE A 97 7.22 1.75 -17.00
N VAL A 98 6.12 1.25 -17.57
CA VAL A 98 5.86 1.41 -19.01
C VAL A 98 5.79 2.90 -19.38
N ARG A 99 5.09 3.71 -18.59
CA ARG A 99 4.87 5.12 -18.91
C ARG A 99 6.05 6.05 -18.62
N VAL A 100 6.87 5.76 -17.61
CA VAL A 100 7.98 6.62 -17.16
C VAL A 100 9.31 6.16 -17.74
N LEU A 101 9.55 4.84 -17.86
CA LEU A 101 10.84 4.32 -18.30
C LEU A 101 10.86 3.89 -19.77
N ILE A 102 9.76 3.34 -20.29
CA ILE A 102 9.72 2.77 -21.66
C ILE A 102 9.22 3.78 -22.68
N ASP A 103 8.15 4.50 -22.36
CA ASP A 103 7.56 5.55 -23.20
C ASP A 103 7.49 6.91 -22.47
N PRO A 104 8.67 7.48 -22.10
CA PRO A 104 8.73 8.75 -21.41
C PRO A 104 8.24 9.87 -22.34
N PRO A 105 7.24 10.67 -21.94
CA PRO A 105 6.93 11.88 -22.66
C PRO A 105 8.07 12.91 -22.47
N ALA A 106 8.14 13.88 -23.39
CA ALA A 106 9.22 14.87 -23.39
C ALA A 106 9.35 15.62 -22.05
N HIS A 107 10.58 15.95 -21.67
CA HIS A 107 10.92 16.72 -20.46
C HIS A 107 10.48 16.08 -19.13
N GLU A 108 10.88 14.82 -18.91
CA GLU A 108 10.70 14.15 -17.62
C GLU A 108 11.35 14.90 -16.45
N GLN A 109 10.64 14.92 -15.32
CA GLN A 109 11.08 15.57 -14.09
C GLN A 109 11.12 14.57 -12.93
N ALA A 110 11.78 14.95 -11.84
CA ALA A 110 11.93 14.13 -10.64
C ALA A 110 10.60 13.64 -10.04
N GLY A 111 9.49 14.35 -10.25
CA GLY A 111 8.18 13.96 -9.74
C GLY A 111 7.68 12.62 -10.28
N ALA A 112 8.00 12.27 -11.53
CA ALA A 112 7.60 10.99 -12.12
C ALA A 112 8.30 9.80 -11.42
N TYR A 113 9.60 9.94 -11.14
CA TYR A 113 10.37 8.94 -10.42
C TYR A 113 9.94 8.80 -8.95
N LEU A 114 9.58 9.90 -8.29
CA LEU A 114 9.04 9.88 -6.93
C LEU A 114 7.65 9.24 -6.86
N GLY A 115 6.82 9.45 -7.88
CA GLY A 115 5.55 8.75 -8.05
C GLY A 115 5.75 7.23 -8.20
N LEU A 116 6.70 6.80 -9.04
CA LEU A 116 7.06 5.40 -9.19
C LEU A 116 7.58 4.79 -7.87
N LEU A 117 8.46 5.48 -7.17
CA LEU A 117 8.99 5.03 -5.87
C LEU A 117 7.87 4.87 -4.83
N SER A 118 6.91 5.80 -4.82
CA SER A 118 5.75 5.72 -3.94
C SER A 118 4.85 4.52 -4.28
N ALA A 119 4.63 4.23 -5.57
CA ALA A 119 3.88 3.04 -5.98
C ALA A 119 4.58 1.73 -5.56
N ILE A 120 5.91 1.67 -5.67
CA ILE A 120 6.70 0.53 -5.18
C ILE A 120 6.52 0.38 -3.67
N GLY A 121 6.52 1.49 -2.93
CA GLY A 121 6.26 1.50 -1.49
C GLY A 121 4.90 0.91 -1.11
N ILE A 122 3.84 1.18 -1.89
CA ILE A 122 2.51 0.57 -1.68
C ILE A 122 2.56 -0.95 -1.89
N ALA A 123 3.16 -1.40 -3.00
CA ALA A 123 3.28 -2.83 -3.32
C ALA A 123 4.08 -3.58 -2.24
N LEU A 124 5.21 -3.02 -1.80
CA LEU A 124 6.02 -3.59 -0.73
C LEU A 124 5.29 -3.56 0.62
N GLY A 125 4.57 -2.48 0.93
CA GLY A 125 3.76 -2.38 2.15
C GLY A 125 2.69 -3.47 2.21
N GLY A 126 1.98 -3.70 1.11
CA GLY A 126 1.01 -4.80 0.98
C GLY A 126 1.65 -6.18 1.17
N TYR A 127 2.79 -6.43 0.50
CA TYR A 127 3.55 -7.67 0.67
C TYR A 127 4.04 -7.89 2.10
N PHE A 128 4.56 -6.85 2.76
CA PHE A 128 5.00 -6.95 4.14
C PHE A 128 3.84 -7.14 5.12
N SER A 129 2.65 -6.59 4.83
CA SER A 129 1.44 -6.84 5.61
C SER A 129 1.04 -8.31 5.51
N LEU A 130 1.02 -8.90 4.31
CA LEU A 130 0.78 -10.34 4.11
C LEU A 130 1.83 -11.22 4.80
N ARG A 131 3.11 -10.84 4.77
CA ARG A 131 4.18 -11.59 5.46
C ARG A 131 4.05 -11.54 6.98
N GLN A 132 3.37 -10.54 7.52
CA GLN A 132 3.15 -10.37 8.96
C GLN A 132 1.84 -11.03 9.42
N GLU A 133 1.03 -11.57 8.51
CA GLU A 133 -0.10 -12.45 8.81
C GLU A 133 0.42 -13.81 9.29
N GLY A 134 0.65 -13.88 10.60
CA GLY A 134 0.96 -15.09 11.36
C GLY A 134 0.57 -14.83 12.81
N ILE A 135 0.40 -15.90 13.60
CA ILE A 135 0.08 -15.78 15.03
C ILE A 135 1.15 -14.89 15.68
N ALA A 136 0.72 -13.75 16.22
CA ALA A 136 1.63 -12.87 16.95
C ALA A 136 2.28 -13.71 18.05
N ARG A 137 3.60 -13.57 18.30
CA ARG A 137 4.28 -14.33 19.37
C ARG A 137 3.60 -14.21 20.74
N GLN A 138 2.80 -13.16 20.93
CA GLN A 138 2.02 -12.85 22.12
C GLN A 138 0.74 -13.71 22.22
N ASP A 139 0.15 -14.09 21.08
CA ASP A 139 -1.03 -14.95 20.95
C ASP A 139 -0.67 -16.42 20.67
N ALA A 140 0.63 -16.73 20.58
CA ALA A 140 1.10 -18.10 20.44
C ALA A 140 0.73 -18.87 21.74
N PRO A 141 0.08 -20.04 21.66
CA PRO A 141 -0.28 -20.81 22.84
C PRO A 141 0.96 -21.08 23.69
N ALA A 142 1.00 -20.51 24.91
CA ALA A 142 2.12 -20.68 25.83
C ALA A 142 2.31 -22.14 26.27
N SER A 143 1.29 -22.97 26.08
CA SER A 143 1.35 -24.41 26.21
C SER A 143 0.50 -25.04 25.11
N ILE A 144 1.04 -26.07 24.45
CA ILE A 144 0.24 -27.00 23.67
C ILE A 144 -0.33 -27.97 24.70
N PRO A 145 -1.67 -28.07 24.89
CA PRO A 145 -2.26 -29.04 25.78
C PRO A 145 -1.89 -30.45 25.30
N ILE A 146 -0.87 -31.04 25.91
CA ILE A 146 -0.51 -32.44 25.69
C ILE A 146 -1.56 -33.27 26.40
N VAL A 147 -2.54 -33.75 25.63
CA VAL A 147 -3.43 -34.82 26.09
C VAL A 147 -2.54 -36.03 26.38
N ARG A 148 -2.31 -36.34 27.66
CA ARG A 148 -1.68 -37.58 28.07
C ARG A 148 -2.75 -38.68 27.99
N PRO A 149 -2.68 -39.62 27.03
CA PRO A 149 -3.58 -40.75 27.00
C PRO A 149 -3.21 -41.65 28.19
N GLY A 150 -3.96 -41.57 29.30
CA GLY A 150 -3.73 -42.47 30.45
C GLY A 150 -4.01 -41.90 31.85
N ALA A 151 -4.32 -40.61 32.00
CA ALA A 151 -4.74 -40.08 33.30
C ALA A 151 -6.16 -40.54 33.62
N ARG A 152 -6.28 -41.72 34.26
CA ARG A 152 -7.54 -42.22 34.82
C ARG A 152 -7.97 -41.29 35.95
N SER A 153 -9.22 -40.84 35.91
CA SER A 153 -9.88 -40.17 37.03
C SER A 153 -10.11 -41.21 38.12
N GLU A 154 -9.31 -41.18 39.17
CA GLU A 154 -9.66 -41.89 40.40
C GLU A 154 -10.65 -41.01 41.16
N SER A 155 -11.88 -41.53 41.28
CA SER A 155 -13.03 -40.97 41.98
C SER A 155 -12.91 -41.08 43.48
#